data_AF-A0A482W3X6-F1
#
_entry.id   AF-A0A482W3X6-F1
#
_cell.length_a   1.000
_cell.length_b   1.000
_cell.length_c   1.000
_cell.angle_alpha   90.00
_cell.angle_beta   90.00
_cell.angle_gamma   90.00
#
_symmetry.space_group_name_H-M   'P 1'
#
loop_
_entity.id
_entity.type
_entity.pdbx_description
1 polymer ?
#
loop_
_entity_poly.entity_id
_entity_poly.type
_entity_poly.pdbx_seq_one_letter_code
_entity_poly.pdbx_strand_id
1 'polypeptide(L)' 'MVLTAEHKIFLINSYYRNGIQGDNGEWNYSIPACIAEFQEAYRGVAENHDYNNSRKTIQYFIV' A
#
# COMPACT_ATOMS: atom_id res chain seq x y z
N MET A 1 -11.29 -0.65 -12.73
CA MET A 1 -10.99 0.77 -12.46
C MET A 1 -9.47 0.92 -12.41
N VAL A 2 -8.88 1.98 -12.99
CA VAL A 2 -7.42 2.19 -12.95
C VAL A 2 -7.08 3.07 -11.74
N LEU A 3 -6.08 2.69 -10.93
CA LEU A 3 -5.59 3.55 -9.84
C LEU A 3 -5.05 4.86 -10.42
N THR A 4 -5.58 5.98 -9.94
CA THR A 4 -5.09 7.32 -10.26
C THR A 4 -3.71 7.56 -9.66
N ALA A 5 -3.04 8.64 -10.07
CA ALA A 5 -1.76 9.03 -9.49
C ALA A 5 -1.86 9.24 -7.96
N GLU A 6 -2.95 9.84 -7.49
CA GLU A 6 -3.21 10.08 -6.06
C GLU A 6 -3.30 8.77 -5.27
N HIS A 7 -4.02 7.78 -5.78
CA HIS A 7 -4.12 6.46 -5.14
C HIS A 7 -2.75 5.77 -5.03
N LYS A 8 -1.92 5.89 -6.08
CA LYS A 8 -0.57 5.33 -6.09
C LYS A 8 0.36 6.02 -5.08
N ILE A 9 0.30 7.36 -5.02
CA ILE A 9 1.07 8.15 -4.05
C ILE A 9 0.67 7.78 -2.62
N PHE A 10 -0.64 7.64 -2.36
CA PHE A 10 -1.14 7.21 -1.06
C PHE A 10 -0.58 5.84 -0.66
N LEU A 11 -0.65 4.84 -1.56
CA LEU A 11 -0.15 3.49 -1.30
C LEU A 11 1.34 3.50 -0.94
N ILE A 12 2.17 4.23 -1.68
CA ILE A 12 3.62 4.32 -1.40
C ILE A 12 3.88 5.01 -0.05
N ASN A 13 3.23 6.14 0.22
CA ASN A 13 3.42 6.85 1.48
C ASN A 13 2.96 6.02 2.68
N SER A 14 1.81 5.35 2.56
CA SER A 14 1.30 4.44 3.60
C SER A 14 2.23 3.25 3.81
N TYR A 15 2.82 2.69 2.75
CA TYR A 15 3.80 1.61 2.85
C TYR A 15 5.03 2.01 3.67
N TYR A 16 5.65 3.15 3.37
CA TYR A 16 6.82 3.62 4.12
C TYR A 16 6.47 4.07 5.54
N ARG A 17 5.30 4.68 5.74
CA ARG A 17 4.80 5.10 7.06
C ARG A 17 4.55 3.93 8.00
N ASN A 18 4.12 2.79 7.44
CA ASN A 18 3.95 1.54 8.18
C ASN A 18 5.24 0.72 8.31
N GLY A 19 6.39 1.30 7.93
CA GLY A 19 7.70 0.72 8.21
C GLY A 19 7.95 0.66 9.72
N ILE A 20 8.21 -0.53 10.23
CA ILE A 20 8.63 -0.76 11.62
C ILE A 20 10.12 -1.08 11.60
N GLN A 21 10.91 -0.33 12.35
CA GLN A 21 12.32 -0.64 12.54
C GLN A 21 12.43 -1.86 13.46
N GLY A 22 13.01 -2.95 12.94
CA GLY A 22 13.29 -4.15 13.71
C GLY A 22 14.52 -3.98 14.60
N ASP A 23 14.68 -4.86 15.59
CA ASP A 23 15.81 -4.85 16.54
C ASP A 23 17.19 -4.96 15.87
N ASN A 24 17.25 -5.50 14.67
CA ASN A 24 18.43 -5.59 13.79
C ASN A 24 18.73 -4.30 13.02
N GLY A 25 17.91 -3.24 13.19
CA GLY A 25 18.02 -1.99 12.44
C GLY A 25 17.45 -2.06 11.01
N GLU A 26 16.86 -3.20 10.62
CA GLU A 26 16.20 -3.36 9.33
C GLU A 26 14.77 -2.82 9.37
N TRP A 27 14.36 -2.12 8.31
CA TRP A 27 12.99 -1.64 8.18
C TRP A 27 12.10 -2.75 7.62
N ASN A 28 11.12 -3.16 8.42
CA ASN A 28 10.10 -4.13 8.02
C ASN A 28 8.85 -3.38 7.58
N TYR A 29 8.49 -3.54 6.32
CA TYR A 29 7.31 -2.90 5.75
C TYR A 29 6.18 -3.92 5.54
N SER A 30 4.96 -3.52 5.89
CA SER A 30 3.79 -4.39 5.79
C SER A 30 2.87 -3.95 4.64
N ILE A 31 2.94 -4.67 3.52
CA ILE A 31 1.99 -4.52 2.41
C ILE A 31 0.53 -4.70 2.89
N PRO A 32 0.19 -5.71 3.73
CA PRO A 32 -1.17 -5.86 4.23
C PRO A 32 -1.69 -4.64 5.00
N ALA A 33 -0.85 -4.02 5.85
CA ALA A 33 -1.24 -2.83 6.62
C ALA A 33 -1.49 -1.62 5.70
N CYS A 34 -0.62 -1.42 4.72
CA CYS A 34 -0.79 -0.40 3.69
C CYS A 34 -2.10 -0.56 2.90
N ILE A 35 -2.43 -1.80 2.51
CA ILE A 35 -3.67 -2.08 1.78
C ILE A 35 -4.88 -1.83 2.68
N ALA A 36 -4.84 -2.20 3.96
CA ALA A 36 -5.92 -1.92 4.90
C ALA A 36 -6.19 -0.41 5.03
N GLU A 37 -5.16 0.42 5.21
CA GLU A 37 -5.30 1.88 5.23
C GLU A 37 -5.89 2.42 3.93
N PHE A 38 -5.46 1.88 2.78
CA PHE A 38 -6.01 2.29 1.47
C PHE A 38 -7.48 1.92 1.32
N GLN A 39 -7.89 0.75 1.83
CA GLN A 39 -9.28 0.32 1.83
C GLN A 39 -10.16 1.20 2.73
N GLU A 40 -9.64 1.68 3.85
CA GLU A 40 -10.35 2.63 4.71
C GLU A 40 -10.45 4.02 4.07
N ALA A 41 -9.35 4.54 3.52
CA ALA A 41 -9.31 5.87 2.90
C ALA A 41 -10.08 5.96 1.58
N TYR A 42 -10.13 4.87 0.80
CA TYR A 42 -10.73 4.82 -0.53
C TYR A 42 -11.71 3.64 -0.68
N ARG A 43 -12.60 3.47 0.29
CA ARG A 43 -13.56 2.35 0.37
C ARG A 43 -14.29 2.05 -0.94
N GLY A 44 -14.80 3.06 -1.63
CA GLY A 44 -15.49 2.90 -2.92
C GLY A 44 -14.58 2.53 -4.11
N VAL A 45 -13.28 2.80 -4.02
CA VAL A 45 -12.29 2.37 -5.02
C VAL A 45 -11.81 0.96 -4.71
N ALA A 46 -11.62 0.66 -3.42
CA ALA A 46 -11.20 -0.62 -2.89
C ALA A 46 -12.22 -1.76 -3.12
N GLU A 47 -13.52 -1.48 -3.05
CA GLU A 47 -14.56 -2.47 -3.38
C GLU A 47 -14.47 -2.97 -4.82
N ASN A 48 -13.86 -2.19 -5.73
CA ASN A 48 -13.63 -2.56 -7.12
C ASN A 48 -12.19 -3.03 -7.41
N HIS A 49 -11.31 -3.04 -6.40
CA HIS A 49 -9.89 -3.34 -6.58
C HIS A 49 -9.48 -4.59 -5.81
N ASP A 50 -9.19 -5.67 -6.55
CA ASP A 50 -8.68 -6.91 -5.99
C ASP A 50 -7.38 -6.69 -5.20
N TYR A 51 -7.28 -7.32 -4.02
CA TYR A 51 -6.12 -7.25 -3.14
C TYR A 51 -4.80 -7.54 -3.88
N ASN A 52 -4.80 -8.48 -4.85
CA ASN A 52 -3.61 -8.83 -5.61
C ASN A 52 -3.19 -7.73 -6.59
N ASN A 53 -4.13 -6.95 -7.14
CA ASN A 53 -3.81 -5.81 -8.00
C ASN A 53 -3.19 -4.67 -7.21
N SER A 54 -3.70 -4.40 -6.00
CA SER A 54 -3.11 -3.41 -5.10
C SER A 54 -1.72 -3.84 -4.65
N ARG A 55 -1.55 -5.11 -4.28
CA ARG A 55 -0.23 -5.69 -3.97
C ARG A 55 0.76 -5.59 -5.13
N LYS A 56 0.36 -5.96 -6.35
CA LYS A 56 1.22 -5.85 -7.54
C LYS A 56 1.63 -4.40 -7.82
N THR A 57 0.71 -3.46 -7.62
CA THR A 57 0.99 -2.03 -7.78
C THR A 57 2.07 -1.60 -6.79
N ILE A 58 1.89 -1.92 -5.50
CA ILE A 58 2.87 -1.63 -4.45
C ILE A 58 4.22 -2.26 -4.83
N GLN A 59 4.26 -3.55 -5.17
CA GLN A 59 5.48 -4.25 -5.57
C GLN A 59 6.18 -3.65 -6.79
N TYR A 60 5.45 -3.16 -7.79
CA TYR A 60 6.02 -2.51 -8.97
C TYR A 60 6.76 -1.20 -8.62
N PHE A 61 6.33 -0.51 -7.56
CA PHE A 61 6.89 0.78 -7.18
C PHE A 61 8.03 0.72 -6.16
N ILE A 62 8.28 -0.43 -5.53
CA ILE A 62 9.32 -0.61 -4.50
C ILE A 62 10.52 -1.41 -5.04
N VAL A 63 10.63 -1.60 -6.37
CA VAL A 63 11.81 -2.18 -7.03
C VAL A 63 12.90 -1.12 -7.19
#